data_AF-A0A7Y6PTL4-F1
#
_entry.id   AF-A0A7Y6PTL4-F1
#
_cell.length_a   1.000
_cell.length_b   1.000
_cell.length_c   1.000
_cell.angle_alpha   90.00
_cell.angle_beta   90.00
_cell.angle_gamma   90.00
#
_symmetry.space_group_name_H-M   'P 1'
#
loop_
_entity.id
_entity.type
_entity.pdbx_description
1 polymer ?
#
loop_
_entity_poly.entity_id
_entity_poly.type
_entity_poly.pdbx_seq_one_letter_code
_entity_poly.pdbx_strand_id
1 'polypeptide(L)'
;MSAPSSRNPIQIPGFGRVEPGSADDVRLGALLGMAVGDALGTTYEFERLEQAPYPALATGPATDIVGGGPFDLAPGQITDDTQMAICIARSLLGSRETASWFERLDARDLATRYVAWSSHAFDIGNQ
;
A
#
# COMPACT_ATOMS: atom_id res chain seq x y z
N MET A 1 20.75 -27.36 6.22
CA MET A 1 19.97 -26.12 6.01
C MET A 1 20.87 -25.16 5.23
N SER A 2 20.61 -24.97 3.94
CA SER A 2 21.34 -23.99 3.13
C SER A 2 20.94 -22.59 3.60
N ALA A 3 21.92 -21.70 3.80
CA ALA A 3 21.65 -20.29 4.04
C ALA A 3 20.73 -19.74 2.93
N PRO A 4 19.77 -18.85 3.24
CA PRO A 4 18.99 -18.19 2.19
C PRO A 4 19.96 -17.46 1.27
N SER A 5 19.91 -17.74 -0.03
CA SER A 5 20.70 -17.04 -1.04
C SER A 5 20.51 -15.53 -0.83
N SER A 6 21.60 -14.78 -0.68
CA SER A 6 21.53 -13.33 -0.58
C SER A 6 20.75 -12.79 -1.78
N ARG A 7 19.60 -12.17 -1.53
CA ARG A 7 18.83 -11.52 -2.60
C ARG A 7 19.73 -10.46 -3.25
N ASN A 8 19.59 -10.27 -4.55
CA ASN A 8 20.32 -9.21 -5.25
C ASN A 8 19.69 -7.85 -4.92
N PRO A 9 20.48 -6.77 -4.82
CA PRO A 9 19.96 -5.42 -4.69
C PRO A 9 19.05 -5.04 -5.85
N ILE A 10 17.98 -4.30 -5.53
CA ILE A 10 16.95 -3.89 -6.48
C ILE A 10 17.23 -2.44 -6.88
N GLN A 11 17.29 -2.18 -8.19
CA GLN A 11 17.37 -0.81 -8.72
C GLN A 11 15.96 -0.30 -8.97
N ILE A 12 15.60 0.82 -8.34
CA ILE A 12 14.25 1.37 -8.42
C ILE A 12 14.30 2.74 -9.09
N PRO A 13 13.58 2.93 -10.22
CA PRO A 13 13.53 4.21 -10.90
C PRO A 13 13.14 5.34 -9.96
N GLY A 14 13.93 6.42 -9.93
CA GLY A 14 13.66 7.60 -9.08
C GLY A 14 13.97 7.44 -7.59
N PHE A 15 14.22 6.23 -7.10
CA PHE A 15 14.54 5.96 -5.68
C PHE A 15 16.00 5.53 -5.47
N GLY A 16 16.58 4.79 -6.42
CA GLY A 16 17.98 4.34 -6.36
C GLY A 16 18.11 2.85 -6.04
N ARG A 17 19.31 2.45 -5.60
CA ARG A 17 19.65 1.07 -5.25
C ARG A 17 19.19 0.76 -3.83
N VAL A 18 18.44 -0.33 -3.67
CA VAL A 18 17.94 -0.81 -2.37
C VAL A 18 18.62 -2.13 -2.02
N GLU A 19 19.34 -2.13 -0.90
CA GLU A 19 20.02 -3.32 -0.38
C GLU A 19 19.03 -4.22 0.37
N PRO A 20 18.98 -5.54 0.10
CA PRO A 20 18.00 -6.42 0.75
C PRO A 20 18.22 -6.51 2.26
N GLY A 21 17.13 -6.43 3.02
CA GLY A 21 17.14 -6.39 4.47
C GLY A 21 17.57 -5.04 5.07
N SER A 22 17.86 -4.03 4.25
CA SER A 22 18.09 -2.67 4.74
C SER A 22 16.79 -2.04 5.27
N ALA A 23 16.93 -0.97 6.05
CA ALA A 23 15.76 -0.22 6.50
C ALA A 23 14.93 0.34 5.34
N ASP A 24 15.57 0.70 4.21
CA ASP A 24 14.87 1.20 3.03
C ASP A 24 14.15 0.09 2.27
N ASP A 25 14.70 -1.13 2.23
CA ASP A 25 14.02 -2.32 1.72
C ASP A 25 12.73 -2.59 2.50
N VAL A 26 12.80 -2.52 3.83
CA VAL A 26 11.63 -2.70 4.70
C VAL A 26 10.60 -1.60 4.51
N ARG A 27 11.02 -0.33 4.49
CA ARG A 27 10.11 0.83 4.34
C ARG A 27 9.42 0.81 2.98
N LEU A 28 10.18 0.54 1.93
CA LEU A 28 9.64 0.51 0.59
C LEU A 28 8.75 -0.72 0.39
N GLY A 29 9.18 -1.88 0.88
CA GLY A 29 8.38 -3.10 0.87
C GLY A 29 7.06 -2.94 1.61
N ALA A 30 7.02 -2.15 2.70
CA ALA A 30 5.78 -1.84 3.39
C ALA A 30 4.81 -0.99 2.53
N LEU A 31 5.31 0.06 1.87
CA LEU A 31 4.48 0.93 1.03
C LEU A 31 4.03 0.25 -0.26
N LEU A 32 4.95 -0.43 -0.95
CA LEU A 32 4.63 -1.18 -2.17
C LEU A 32 3.77 -2.41 -1.86
N GLY A 33 4.04 -3.11 -0.76
CA GLY A 33 3.26 -4.26 -0.32
C GLY A 33 1.82 -3.88 0.03
N MET A 34 1.60 -2.70 0.63
CA MET A 34 0.27 -2.13 0.84
C MET A 34 -0.45 -1.93 -0.50
N ALA A 35 0.18 -1.25 -1.46
CA ALA A 35 -0.42 -0.97 -2.77
C ALA A 35 -0.69 -2.24 -3.60
N VAL A 36 0.21 -3.23 -3.52
CA VAL A 36 0.03 -4.55 -4.13
C VAL A 36 -1.11 -5.31 -3.47
N GLY A 37 -1.22 -5.25 -2.14
CA GLY A 37 -2.29 -5.90 -1.39
C GLY A 37 -3.66 -5.31 -1.67
N ASP A 38 -3.77 -3.98 -1.76
CA ASP A 38 -4.94 -3.23 -2.19
C ASP A 38 -5.40 -3.69 -3.59
N ALA A 39 -4.53 -3.55 -4.60
CA ALA A 39 -4.87 -3.89 -5.98
C ALA A 39 -5.19 -5.39 -6.20
N LEU A 40 -4.59 -6.28 -5.40
CA LEU A 40 -4.92 -7.71 -5.40
C LEU A 40 -6.26 -8.00 -4.71
N GLY A 41 -6.52 -7.32 -3.59
CA GLY A 41 -7.64 -7.58 -2.71
C GLY A 41 -8.97 -7.09 -3.25
N THR A 42 -8.99 -5.93 -3.91
CA THR A 42 -10.21 -5.30 -4.42
C THR A 42 -11.02 -6.19 -5.38
N THR A 43 -10.36 -7.08 -6.13
CA THR A 43 -11.02 -8.09 -6.98
C THR A 43 -12.01 -8.96 -6.20
N TYR A 44 -11.71 -9.25 -4.93
CA TYR A 44 -12.47 -10.18 -4.07
C TYR A 44 -13.21 -9.47 -2.94
N GLU A 45 -13.35 -8.15 -3.04
CA GLU A 45 -14.01 -7.37 -2.02
C GLU A 45 -15.48 -7.80 -1.85
N PHE A 46 -15.91 -7.91 -0.59
CA PHE A 46 -17.20 -8.48 -0.16
C PHE A 46 -17.39 -9.98 -0.40
N GLU A 47 -16.40 -10.69 -0.92
CA GLU A 47 -16.43 -12.15 -1.03
C GLU A 47 -15.93 -12.86 0.23
N ARG A 48 -16.43 -14.08 0.46
CA ARG A 48 -15.90 -14.98 1.50
C ARG A 48 -14.97 -16.01 0.88
N LEU A 49 -13.67 -15.75 0.96
CA LEU A 49 -12.65 -16.71 0.57
C LEU A 49 -12.35 -17.70 1.70
N GLU A 50 -12.08 -18.95 1.36
CA GLU A 50 -11.51 -19.90 2.32
C GLU A 50 -10.08 -19.47 2.68
N GLN A 51 -9.83 -19.26 3.97
CA GLN A 51 -8.53 -18.80 4.46
C GLN A 51 -7.74 -19.96 5.06
N ALA A 52 -6.48 -20.10 4.64
CA ALA A 52 -5.55 -20.97 5.33
C ALA A 52 -5.24 -20.39 6.73
N PRO A 53 -5.14 -21.21 7.79
CA PRO A 53 -4.77 -20.72 9.11
C PRO A 53 -3.31 -20.22 9.10
N TYR A 54 -3.06 -19.03 9.62
CA TYR A 54 -1.69 -18.52 9.79
C TYR A 54 -0.86 -19.51 10.64
N PRO A 55 0.41 -19.83 10.27
CA PRO A 55 1.23 -19.21 9.22
C PRO A 55 1.23 -19.94 7.87
N ALA A 56 0.25 -20.83 7.60
CA ALA A 56 0.18 -21.49 6.31
C ALA A 56 -0.04 -20.47 5.18
N LEU A 57 0.67 -20.65 4.06
CA LEU A 57 0.48 -19.81 2.89
C LEU A 57 -0.94 -20.02 2.34
N ALA A 58 -1.61 -18.92 1.99
CA ALA A 58 -2.88 -18.99 1.30
C ALA A 58 -2.70 -19.66 -0.06
N THR A 59 -3.56 -20.64 -0.36
CA THR A 59 -3.63 -21.34 -1.66
C THR A 59 -4.92 -21.02 -2.41
N GLY A 60 -5.57 -19.91 -2.03
CA GLY A 60 -6.85 -19.46 -2.61
C GLY A 60 -6.70 -18.86 -4.01
N PRO A 61 -7.80 -18.39 -4.61
CA PRO A 61 -7.81 -17.90 -5.99
C PRO A 61 -7.03 -16.59 -6.20
N ALA A 62 -6.82 -15.81 -5.14
CA ALA A 62 -6.13 -14.52 -5.15
C ALA A 62 -4.60 -14.68 -5.33
N THR A 63 -4.19 -15.04 -6.55
CA THR A 63 -2.77 -15.31 -6.90
C THR A 63 -2.19 -14.31 -7.89
N ASP A 64 -3.03 -13.51 -8.55
CA ASP A 64 -2.60 -12.52 -9.54
C ASP A 64 -3.50 -11.27 -9.47
N ILE A 65 -2.96 -10.13 -9.91
CA ILE A 65 -3.66 -8.85 -9.93
C ILE A 65 -4.41 -8.73 -11.25
N VAL A 66 -5.71 -9.07 -11.22
CA VAL A 66 -6.54 -9.14 -12.43
C VAL A 66 -7.56 -8.00 -12.58
N GLY A 67 -7.73 -7.16 -11.55
CA GLY A 67 -8.75 -6.10 -11.55
C GLY A 67 -10.17 -6.65 -11.41
N GLY A 68 -11.17 -5.99 -11.99
CA GLY A 68 -12.58 -6.35 -11.89
C GLY A 68 -13.17 -6.01 -10.52
N GLY A 69 -13.79 -6.99 -9.87
CA GLY A 69 -14.43 -6.81 -8.57
C GLY A 69 -15.68 -5.92 -8.63
N PRO A 70 -16.18 -5.44 -7.48
CA PRO A 70 -17.41 -4.65 -7.40
C PRO A 70 -17.33 -3.30 -8.14
N PHE A 71 -16.12 -2.81 -8.42
CA PHE A 71 -15.88 -1.50 -9.03
C PHE A 71 -15.37 -1.56 -10.48
N ASP A 72 -15.29 -2.76 -11.09
CA ASP A 72 -14.82 -2.98 -12.47
C ASP A 72 -13.46 -2.32 -12.77
N LEU A 73 -12.50 -2.52 -11.87
CA LEU A 73 -11.20 -1.85 -11.92
C LEU A 73 -10.26 -2.46 -12.97
N ALA A 74 -9.36 -1.65 -13.51
CA ALA A 74 -8.28 -2.17 -14.35
C ALA A 74 -7.27 -2.99 -13.52
N PRO A 75 -6.57 -3.99 -14.11
CA PRO A 75 -5.48 -4.68 -13.43
C PRO A 75 -4.43 -3.71 -12.88
N GLY A 76 -4.16 -3.78 -11.57
CA GLY A 76 -3.18 -2.92 -10.89
C GLY A 76 -3.71 -1.55 -10.44
N GLN A 77 -4.98 -1.25 -10.68
CA GLN A 77 -5.62 -0.07 -10.14
C GLN A 77 -5.79 -0.22 -8.62
N ILE A 78 -5.48 0.86 -7.90
CA ILE A 78 -5.53 0.96 -6.44
C ILE A 78 -6.84 1.62 -5.96
N THR A 79 -7.28 1.31 -4.74
CA THR A 79 -8.50 1.85 -4.10
C THR A 79 -8.19 2.97 -3.09
N ASP A 80 -9.18 3.30 -2.26
CA ASP A 80 -9.08 4.29 -1.20
C ASP A 80 -7.96 3.99 -0.20
N ASP A 81 -7.66 2.72 0.12
CA ASP A 81 -6.54 2.31 0.98
C ASP A 81 -5.22 3.00 0.58
N THR A 82 -4.77 2.79 -0.66
CA THR A 82 -3.51 3.40 -1.14
C THR A 82 -3.66 4.89 -1.40
N GLN A 83 -4.81 5.34 -1.92
CA GLN A 83 -5.03 6.76 -2.24
C GLN A 83 -5.02 7.63 -0.97
N MET A 84 -5.62 7.17 0.12
CA MET A 84 -5.60 7.84 1.42
C MET A 84 -4.22 7.74 2.08
N ALA A 85 -3.53 6.60 1.97
CA ALA A 85 -2.14 6.50 2.43
C ALA A 85 -1.21 7.52 1.76
N ILE A 86 -1.41 7.78 0.45
CA ILE A 86 -0.69 8.85 -0.28
C ILE A 86 -1.02 10.24 0.28
N CYS A 87 -2.27 10.50 0.71
CA CYS A 87 -2.63 11.76 1.35
C CYS A 87 -1.85 11.97 2.67
N ILE A 88 -1.73 10.92 3.49
CA ILE A 88 -0.92 10.94 4.72
C ILE A 88 0.54 11.22 4.39
N ALA A 89 1.12 10.47 3.44
CA ALA A 89 2.52 10.62 3.04
C ALA A 89 2.81 12.05 2.56
N ARG A 90 1.92 12.63 1.74
CA ARG A 90 2.05 14.02 1.27
C ARG A 90 1.96 15.04 2.40
N SER A 91 1.11 14.81 3.39
CA SER A 91 1.02 15.67 4.57
C SER A 91 2.32 15.65 5.38
N LEU A 92 2.83 14.45 5.66
CA LEU A 92 4.09 14.27 6.38
C LEU A 92 5.28 14.90 5.65
N LEU A 93 5.32 14.83 4.32
CA LEU A 93 6.39 15.44 3.50
C LEU A 93 6.30 16.97 3.41
N GLY A 94 5.11 17.56 3.59
CA GLY A 94 4.93 19.03 3.60
C GLY A 94 5.38 19.71 4.91
N SER A 95 5.71 18.93 5.94
CA SER A 95 6.08 19.40 7.27
C SER A 95 7.60 19.58 7.46
N ARG A 96 8.02 20.21 8.57
CA ARG A 96 9.44 20.47 8.87
C ARG A 96 10.20 19.18 9.16
N GLU A 97 11.32 18.96 8.46
CA GLU A 97 12.13 17.73 8.57
C GLU A 97 12.65 17.42 9.98
N THR A 98 12.88 18.45 10.81
CA THR A 98 13.46 18.30 12.15
C THR A 98 12.45 17.95 13.24
N ALA A 99 11.15 17.92 12.93
CA ALA A 99 10.10 17.62 13.89
C ALA A 99 9.87 16.10 14.00
N SER A 100 9.40 15.62 15.16
CA SER A 100 8.99 14.22 15.32
C SER A 100 7.83 13.88 14.39
N TRP A 101 7.62 12.59 14.06
CA TRP A 101 6.53 12.20 13.17
C TRP A 101 5.15 12.67 13.67
N PHE A 102 4.97 12.73 15.00
CA PHE A 102 3.74 13.18 15.63
C PHE A 102 3.51 14.68 15.43
N GLU A 103 4.56 15.48 15.54
CA GLU A 103 4.52 16.92 15.28
C GLU A 103 4.44 17.26 13.78
N ARG A 104 4.90 16.33 12.92
CA ARG A 104 4.85 16.45 11.46
C ARG A 104 3.48 16.16 10.88
N LEU A 105 2.65 15.37 11.56
CA LEU A 105 1.30 15.06 11.11
C LEU A 105 0.34 16.21 11.45
N ASP A 106 0.21 17.16 10.53
CA ASP A 106 -0.79 18.23 10.65
C ASP A 106 -2.18 17.69 10.31
N ALA A 107 -3.01 17.50 11.34
CA ALA A 107 -4.37 16.99 11.20
C ALA A 107 -5.25 17.88 10.29
N ARG A 108 -5.04 19.20 10.27
CA ARG A 108 -5.80 20.12 9.42
C ARG A 108 -5.40 19.97 7.96
N ASP A 109 -4.09 19.89 7.69
CA ASP A 109 -3.58 19.64 6.34
C ASP A 109 -4.05 18.27 5.83
N LEU A 110 -3.95 17.21 6.65
CA LEU A 110 -4.44 15.88 6.29
C LEU A 110 -5.94 15.87 5.98
N ALA A 111 -6.76 16.49 6.84
CA ALA A 111 -8.20 16.59 6.61
C ALA A 111 -8.52 17.34 5.30
N THR A 112 -7.77 18.41 5.01
CA THR A 112 -7.92 19.17 3.75
C THR A 112 -7.61 18.29 2.53
N ARG A 113 -6.57 17.44 2.62
CA ARG A 113 -6.22 16.49 1.56
C ARG A 113 -7.28 15.41 1.38
N TYR A 114 -7.83 14.86 2.45
CA TYR A 114 -8.92 13.89 2.36
C TYR A 114 -10.17 14.49 1.73
N VAL A 115 -10.56 15.71 2.10
CA VAL A 115 -11.69 16.39 1.48
C VAL A 115 -11.43 16.63 -0.02
N ALA A 116 -10.24 17.09 -0.39
CA ALA A 116 -9.87 17.29 -1.80
C ALA A 116 -9.82 15.98 -2.61
N TRP A 117 -9.37 14.88 -1.99
CA TRP A 117 -9.37 13.55 -2.59
C TRP A 117 -10.80 13.02 -2.78
N SER A 118 -11.66 13.16 -1.75
CA SER A 118 -13.01 12.59 -1.74
C SER A 118 -13.89 13.03 -2.91
N SER A 119 -13.67 14.21 -3.48
CA SER A 119 -14.43 14.68 -4.65
C SER A 119 -14.09 13.93 -5.95
N HIS A 120 -13.03 13.12 -5.94
CA HIS A 120 -12.56 12.31 -7.06
C HIS A 120 -12.55 10.81 -6.73
N ALA A 121 -12.89 10.43 -5.51
CA ALA A 121 -12.90 9.05 -5.06
C ALA A 121 -14.08 8.31 -5.69
N PHE A 122 -13.81 7.13 -6.24
CA PHE A 122 -14.87 6.23 -6.74
C PHE A 122 -15.46 5.37 -5.62
N ASP A 123 -14.70 5.18 -4.54
CA ASP A 123 -15.10 4.45 -3.34
C ASP A 123 -14.58 5.16 -2.08
N ILE A 124 -15.39 5.12 -1.02
CA ILE A 124 -15.07 5.65 0.31
C ILE A 124 -15.77 4.75 1.34
N GLY A 125 -15.00 4.08 2.18
CA GLY A 125 -15.54 3.26 3.27
C GLY A 125 -16.49 4.03 4.20
N ASN A 126 -17.66 3.46 4.49
CA ASN A 126 -18.68 4.02 5.38
C ASN A 126 -19.02 3.07 6.55
N GLN A 127 -18.02 2.32 7.04
CA GLN A 127 -18.21 1.25 8.02
C GLN A 127 -18.27 1.77 9.47
#